data_AF-A0A1F9EYD2-F1
#
_entry.id   AF-A0A1F9EYD2-F1
#
_cell.length_a   1.000
_cell.length_b   1.000
_cell.length_c   1.000
_cell.angle_alpha   90.00
_cell.angle_beta   90.00
_cell.angle_gamma   90.00
#
_symmetry.space_group_name_H-M   'P 1'
#
loop_
_entity.id
_entity.type
_entity.pdbx_description
1 polymer ?
#
loop_
_entity_poly.entity_id
_entity_poly.type
_entity_poly.pdbx_seq_one_letter_code
_entity_poly.pdbx_strand_id
1 'polypeptide(L)'
;MWPVGESDRALLILDMTADHVSGPSSVPGAAGIVRYVQGELRYFRERGRPVVFAMTAPDLSDPPAILTELTPRSDERVLFKAAPSAFFDTDLGEVLKAQRVRRLTLVGLETHTSVLLSAADAVARGLQVVVPEPCVCARNADDHRFALRQIRDVWPQWPNSPLAGNGGDPDETGRLRRPDGPDGAG
;
A
#
# COMPACT_ATOMS: atom_id res chain seq x y z
N MET A 1 21.49 0.91 -3.31
CA MET A 1 21.03 2.29 -3.61
C MET A 1 19.82 2.17 -4.52
N TRP A 2 18.68 2.75 -4.15
CA TRP A 2 17.45 2.66 -4.95
C TRP A 2 17.58 3.59 -6.17
N PRO A 3 17.38 3.12 -7.42
CA PRO A 3 17.73 3.84 -8.64
C PRO A 3 16.75 4.93 -9.13
N VAL A 4 15.61 5.18 -8.46
CA VAL A 4 14.74 6.34 -8.78
C VAL A 4 15.21 7.59 -8.06
N GLY A 5 14.96 8.74 -8.68
CA GLY A 5 15.18 10.04 -8.08
C GLY A 5 14.32 10.23 -6.82
N GLU A 6 14.79 11.14 -5.96
CA GLU A 6 14.09 11.49 -4.73
C GLU A 6 12.64 11.94 -5.01
N SER A 7 11.72 11.52 -4.15
CA SER A 7 10.29 11.80 -4.28
C SER A 7 9.68 12.00 -2.90
N ASP A 8 8.80 12.99 -2.76
CA ASP A 8 8.05 13.19 -1.52
C ASP A 8 7.01 12.08 -1.26
N ARG A 9 6.77 11.22 -2.25
CA ARG A 9 5.73 10.19 -2.25
C ARG A 9 6.27 8.83 -2.68
N ALA A 10 5.79 7.77 -2.03
CA ALA A 10 6.05 6.39 -2.42
C ALA A 10 4.80 5.52 -2.32
N LEU A 11 4.77 4.43 -3.09
CA LEU A 11 3.77 3.37 -3.01
C LEU A 11 4.35 2.15 -2.30
N LEU A 12 3.60 1.58 -1.37
CA LEU A 12 3.91 0.33 -0.67
C LEU A 12 2.80 -0.70 -0.94
N ILE A 13 3.13 -1.75 -1.69
CA ILE A 13 2.25 -2.86 -2.04
C ILE A 13 2.53 -4.02 -1.09
N LEU A 14 1.53 -4.40 -0.30
CA LEU A 14 1.65 -5.37 0.79
C LEU A 14 1.00 -6.70 0.43
N ASP A 15 1.77 -7.77 0.54
CA ASP A 15 1.31 -9.17 0.49
C ASP A 15 0.39 -9.54 -0.70
N MET A 16 0.52 -8.82 -1.83
CA MET A 16 -0.17 -9.13 -3.08
C MET A 16 0.54 -10.28 -3.82
N THR A 17 0.48 -11.47 -3.22
CA THR A 17 1.06 -12.70 -3.77
C THR A 17 0.02 -13.51 -4.53
N ALA A 18 0.46 -14.40 -5.43
CA ALA A 18 -0.45 -15.30 -6.15
C ALA A 18 -1.30 -16.16 -5.18
N ASP A 19 -0.70 -16.58 -4.05
CA ASP A 19 -1.36 -17.37 -3.03
C ASP A 19 -2.48 -16.60 -2.31
N HIS A 20 -2.20 -15.36 -1.86
CA HIS A 20 -3.18 -14.53 -1.16
C HIS A 20 -4.31 -14.01 -2.06
N VAL A 21 -4.12 -14.00 -3.38
CA VAL A 21 -5.12 -13.50 -4.32
C VAL A 21 -5.99 -14.62 -4.87
N SER A 22 -5.40 -15.75 -5.26
CA SER A 22 -6.10 -16.84 -5.95
C SER A 22 -5.67 -18.25 -5.53
N GLY A 23 -4.73 -18.39 -4.59
CA GLY A 23 -4.25 -19.68 -4.14
C GLY A 23 -4.91 -20.20 -2.85
N PRO A 24 -4.33 -21.26 -2.25
CA PRO A 24 -4.77 -21.84 -0.99
C PRO A 24 -5.00 -20.83 0.15
N SER A 25 -4.16 -19.81 0.25
CA SER A 25 -4.28 -18.74 1.26
C SER A 25 -5.07 -17.55 0.74
N SER A 26 -5.93 -17.71 -0.26
CA SER A 26 -6.65 -16.58 -0.86
C SER A 26 -7.54 -15.85 0.14
N VAL A 27 -7.48 -14.52 0.12
CA VAL A 27 -8.34 -13.63 0.90
C VAL A 27 -9.62 -13.38 0.09
N PRO A 28 -10.83 -13.66 0.63
CA PRO A 28 -12.07 -13.39 -0.08
C PRO A 28 -12.16 -11.93 -0.52
N GLY A 29 -12.38 -11.71 -1.83
CA GLY A 29 -12.45 -10.37 -2.42
C GLY A 29 -11.11 -9.80 -2.92
N ALA A 30 -9.97 -10.44 -2.65
CA ALA A 30 -8.65 -9.98 -3.09
C ALA A 30 -8.54 -9.81 -4.61
N ALA A 31 -9.07 -10.75 -5.39
CA ALA A 31 -9.12 -10.63 -6.85
C ALA A 31 -9.84 -9.36 -7.32
N GLY A 32 -10.85 -8.89 -6.57
CA GLY A 32 -11.63 -7.69 -6.89
C GLY A 32 -10.87 -6.38 -6.71
N ILE A 33 -9.80 -6.37 -5.90
CA ILE A 33 -8.98 -5.16 -5.65
C ILE A 33 -7.81 -5.02 -6.61
N VAL A 34 -7.40 -6.08 -7.31
CA VAL A 34 -6.20 -6.11 -8.18
C VAL A 34 -6.20 -4.95 -9.18
N ARG A 35 -7.34 -4.69 -9.84
CA ARG A 35 -7.46 -3.59 -10.81
C ARG A 35 -7.21 -2.21 -10.21
N TYR A 36 -7.57 -1.97 -8.95
CA TYR A 36 -7.36 -0.70 -8.28
C TYR A 36 -5.90 -0.55 -7.85
N VAL A 37 -5.30 -1.64 -7.36
CA VAL A 37 -3.86 -1.70 -7.07
C VAL A 37 -3.03 -1.45 -8.32
N GLN A 38 -3.42 -2.01 -9.47
CA GLN A 38 -2.79 -1.72 -10.76
C GLN A 38 -2.91 -0.25 -11.17
N GLY A 39 -4.03 0.41 -10.84
CA GLY A 39 -4.21 1.84 -11.05
C GLY A 39 -3.20 2.68 -10.28
N GLU A 40 -3.04 2.41 -8.97
CA GLU A 40 -2.03 3.08 -8.15
C GLU A 40 -0.61 2.77 -8.63
N LEU A 41 -0.31 1.50 -8.93
CA LEU A 41 0.99 1.09 -9.46
C LEU A 41 1.33 1.84 -10.75
N ARG A 42 0.38 1.96 -11.68
CA ARG A 42 0.54 2.73 -12.90
C ARG A 42 0.78 4.21 -12.62
N TYR A 43 -0.02 4.81 -11.74
CA TYR A 43 0.12 6.23 -11.39
C TYR A 43 1.52 6.58 -10.86
N PHE A 44 2.06 5.76 -9.95
CA PHE A 44 3.39 5.95 -9.39
C PHE A 44 4.48 5.75 -10.45
N ARG A 45 4.35 4.69 -11.27
CA ARG A 45 5.28 4.38 -12.37
C ARG A 45 5.36 5.48 -13.43
N GLU A 46 4.22 6.02 -13.88
CA GLU A 46 4.16 7.09 -14.89
C GLU A 46 4.81 8.39 -14.42
N ARG A 47 4.92 8.58 -13.10
CA ARG A 47 5.53 9.76 -12.48
C ARG A 47 6.97 9.52 -12.01
N GLY A 48 7.52 8.34 -12.28
CA GLY A 48 8.86 7.97 -11.83
C GLY A 48 9.01 7.96 -10.30
N ARG A 49 7.92 7.70 -9.57
CA ARG A 49 7.91 7.71 -8.10
C ARG A 49 8.25 6.31 -7.55
N PRO A 50 8.91 6.22 -6.38
CA PRO A 50 9.27 4.95 -5.75
C PRO A 50 8.08 4.00 -5.52
N VAL A 51 8.28 2.73 -5.84
CA VAL A 51 7.34 1.61 -5.60
C VAL A 51 8.04 0.47 -4.86
N VAL A 52 7.53 0.15 -3.67
CA VAL A 52 8.00 -0.95 -2.83
C VAL A 52 6.98 -2.08 -2.86
N PHE A 53 7.43 -3.30 -3.10
CA PHE A 53 6.67 -4.53 -2.87
C PHE A 53 7.18 -5.16 -1.58
N ALA A 54 6.34 -5.31 -0.56
CA ALA A 54 6.72 -5.99 0.68
C ALA A 54 5.87 -7.25 0.90
N MET A 55 6.52 -8.41 0.87
CA MET A 55 5.88 -9.73 0.97
C MET A 55 6.32 -10.45 2.24
N THR A 56 5.37 -11.04 2.94
CA THR A 56 5.63 -11.87 4.11
C THR A 56 6.26 -13.17 3.68
N ALA A 57 7.51 -13.40 4.09
CA ALA A 57 8.27 -14.60 3.79
C ALA A 57 8.94 -15.06 5.09
N PRO A 58 8.29 -15.95 5.86
CA PRO A 58 8.87 -16.48 7.09
C PRO A 58 10.13 -17.32 6.82
N ASP A 59 10.21 -17.93 5.64
CA ASP A 59 11.38 -18.60 5.11
C ASP A 59 11.83 -17.90 3.81
N LEU A 60 13.02 -17.29 3.82
CA LEU A 60 13.57 -16.60 2.66
C LEU A 60 14.11 -17.57 1.60
N SER A 61 14.25 -18.86 1.91
CA SER A 61 14.64 -19.87 0.93
C SER A 61 13.51 -20.24 -0.03
N ASP A 62 12.26 -19.94 0.35
CA ASP A 62 11.06 -20.13 -0.47
C ASP A 62 10.18 -18.88 -0.45
N PRO A 63 10.62 -17.78 -1.10
CA PRO A 63 9.87 -16.53 -1.08
C PRO A 63 8.56 -16.67 -1.85
N PRO A 64 7.46 -16.07 -1.38
CA PRO A 64 6.18 -16.16 -2.06
C PRO A 64 6.23 -15.47 -3.43
N ALA A 65 5.56 -16.08 -4.41
CA ALA A 65 5.43 -15.50 -5.74
C ALA A 65 4.53 -14.25 -5.71
N ILE A 66 5.06 -13.11 -6.12
CA ILE A 66 4.29 -11.88 -6.34
C ILE A 66 3.26 -12.14 -7.46
N LEU A 67 2.06 -11.58 -7.33
CA LEU A 67 1.02 -11.67 -8.34
C LEU A 67 1.53 -11.17 -9.71
N THR A 68 1.35 -11.96 -10.77
CA THR A 68 1.88 -11.67 -12.11
C THR A 68 1.41 -10.32 -12.66
N GLU A 69 0.18 -9.93 -12.39
CA GLU A 69 -0.44 -8.66 -12.74
C GLU A 69 0.24 -7.43 -12.12
N LEU A 70 1.05 -7.65 -11.08
CA LEU A 70 1.79 -6.65 -10.33
C LEU A 70 3.31 -6.89 -10.41
N THR A 71 3.80 -7.60 -11.43
CA THR A 71 5.22 -7.91 -11.60
C THR A 71 6.11 -6.67 -11.38
N PRO A 72 7.05 -6.71 -10.42
CA PRO A 72 7.98 -5.60 -10.18
C PRO A 72 8.88 -5.34 -11.39
N ARG A 73 9.20 -4.07 -11.63
CA ARG A 73 10.26 -3.68 -12.57
C ARG A 73 11.63 -3.83 -11.91
N SER A 74 12.68 -3.90 -12.72
CA SER A 74 14.06 -4.08 -12.24
C SER A 74 14.57 -2.92 -11.36
N ASP A 75 13.95 -1.75 -11.45
CA ASP A 75 14.26 -0.53 -10.70
C ASP A 75 13.36 -0.33 -9.47
N GLU A 76 12.42 -1.25 -9.22
CA GLU A 76 11.53 -1.24 -8.07
C GLU A 76 12.05 -2.18 -6.98
N ARG A 77 11.76 -1.88 -5.72
CA ARG A 77 12.25 -2.69 -4.61
C ARG A 77 11.27 -3.79 -4.27
N VAL A 78 11.80 -4.99 -4.13
CA VAL A 78 11.14 -6.09 -3.44
C VAL A 78 11.77 -6.26 -2.07
N LEU A 79 10.93 -6.30 -1.04
CA LEU A 79 11.28 -6.48 0.36
C LEU A 79 10.58 -7.73 0.87
N PHE A 80 11.31 -8.59 1.55
CA PHE A 80 10.74 -9.72 2.27
C PHE A 80 10.74 -9.42 3.78
N LYS A 81 9.62 -9.69 4.44
CA LYS A 81 9.41 -9.40 5.86
C LYS A 81 8.99 -10.65 6.62
N ALA A 82 9.51 -10.80 7.84
CA ALA A 82 9.13 -11.88 8.76
C ALA A 82 7.94 -11.52 9.67
N ALA A 83 7.53 -10.24 9.67
CA ALA A 83 6.45 -9.71 10.50
C ALA A 83 5.37 -9.02 9.64
N PRO A 84 4.16 -8.81 10.18
CA PRO A 84 3.11 -8.09 9.44
C PRO A 84 3.52 -6.68 9.00
N SER A 85 4.17 -5.90 9.88
CA SER A 85 4.67 -4.57 9.50
C SER A 85 5.86 -4.68 8.55
N ALA A 86 5.81 -3.96 7.44
CA ALA A 86 6.92 -3.85 6.49
C ALA A 86 8.12 -3.08 7.04
N PHE A 87 7.99 -2.41 8.19
CA PHE A 87 9.07 -1.66 8.84
C PHE A 87 9.80 -2.43 9.93
N PHE A 88 9.18 -3.49 10.47
CA PHE A 88 9.77 -4.24 11.57
C PHE A 88 10.93 -5.09 11.05
N ASP A 89 12.11 -4.87 11.61
CA ASP A 89 13.36 -5.57 11.25
C ASP A 89 13.69 -5.48 9.74
N THR A 90 13.40 -4.33 9.13
CA THR A 90 13.75 -4.02 7.73
C THR A 90 14.43 -2.66 7.63
N ASP A 91 15.10 -2.41 6.50
CA ASP A 91 15.70 -1.11 6.18
C ASP A 91 14.70 -0.13 5.53
N LEU A 92 13.40 -0.47 5.46
CA LEU A 92 12.40 0.31 4.71
C LEU A 92 12.33 1.76 5.20
N GLY A 93 12.38 1.99 6.51
CA GLY A 93 12.34 3.33 7.08
C GLY A 93 13.51 4.21 6.64
N GLU A 94 14.73 3.68 6.70
CA GLU A 94 15.94 4.40 6.28
C GLU A 94 15.94 4.65 4.77
N VAL A 95 15.47 3.68 3.98
CA VAL A 95 15.32 3.82 2.54
C VAL A 95 14.34 4.93 2.16
N LEU A 96 13.14 4.94 2.75
CA LEU A 96 12.13 5.98 2.48
C LEU A 96 12.63 7.37 2.90
N LYS A 97 13.33 7.46 4.03
CA LYS A 97 13.94 8.70 4.52
C LYS A 97 15.03 9.21 3.57
N ALA A 98 15.92 8.32 3.10
CA ALA A 98 16.96 8.67 2.13
C ALA A 98 16.37 9.18 0.80
N GLN A 99 15.19 8.68 0.42
CA GLN A 99 14.44 9.11 -0.76
C GLN A 99 13.60 10.37 -0.55
N ARG A 100 13.66 10.99 0.63
CA ARG A 100 12.88 12.18 1.04
C ARG A 100 11.36 11.98 0.99
N VAL A 101 10.91 10.73 1.12
CA VAL A 101 9.49 10.39 1.18
C VAL A 101 8.88 10.98 2.44
N ARG A 102 7.77 11.70 2.28
CA ARG A 102 6.95 12.26 3.36
C ARG A 102 5.54 11.66 3.38
N ARG A 103 5.07 11.13 2.25
CA ARG A 103 3.75 10.51 2.11
C ARG A 103 3.86 9.10 1.52
N LEU A 104 3.24 8.14 2.17
CA LEU A 104 3.23 6.74 1.79
C LEU A 104 1.80 6.30 1.46
N THR A 105 1.59 5.81 0.24
CA THR A 105 0.33 5.16 -0.15
C THR A 105 0.47 3.67 0.12
N LEU A 106 -0.41 3.09 0.94
CA LEU A 106 -0.39 1.67 1.26
C LEU A 106 -1.58 0.98 0.59
N VAL A 107 -1.30 -0.13 -0.09
CA VAL A 107 -2.28 -0.96 -0.77
C VAL A 107 -1.99 -2.44 -0.54
N GLY A 108 -2.98 -3.30 -0.73
CA GLY A 108 -2.82 -4.74 -0.66
C GLY A 108 -3.52 -5.40 0.53
N LEU A 109 -2.91 -6.45 1.08
CA LEU A 109 -3.54 -7.40 1.99
C LEU A 109 -2.74 -7.60 3.28
N GLU A 110 -3.34 -8.01 4.40
CA GLU A 110 -4.74 -7.77 4.73
C GLU A 110 -4.90 -6.40 5.41
N THR A 111 -6.08 -5.78 5.27
CA THR A 111 -6.33 -4.40 5.73
C THR A 111 -5.99 -4.19 7.21
N HIS A 112 -6.30 -5.16 8.07
CA HIS A 112 -6.16 -5.05 9.52
C HIS A 112 -4.83 -5.59 10.07
N THR A 113 -4.06 -6.31 9.24
CA THR A 113 -2.74 -6.84 9.63
C THR A 113 -1.66 -6.01 8.96
N SER A 114 -1.11 -6.45 7.84
CA SER A 114 0.05 -5.83 7.20
C SER A 114 -0.19 -4.37 6.83
N VAL A 115 -1.38 -4.02 6.33
CA VAL A 115 -1.71 -2.63 5.99
C VAL A 115 -1.78 -1.76 7.23
N LEU A 116 -2.61 -2.12 8.22
CA LEU A 116 -2.78 -1.34 9.45
C LEU A 116 -1.48 -1.20 10.24
N LEU A 117 -0.74 -2.30 10.40
CA LEU A 117 0.49 -2.31 11.20
C LEU A 117 1.63 -1.55 10.51
N SER A 118 1.75 -1.66 9.18
CA SER A 118 2.70 -0.83 8.42
C SER A 118 2.29 0.64 8.43
N ALA A 119 0.98 0.94 8.39
CA ALA A 119 0.47 2.31 8.47
C ALA A 119 0.79 2.95 9.84
N ALA A 120 0.57 2.21 10.93
CA ALA A 120 0.90 2.66 12.28
C ALA A 120 2.39 2.96 12.41
N ASP A 121 3.24 2.07 11.90
CA ASP A 121 4.69 2.25 11.92
C ASP A 121 5.16 3.44 11.07
N ALA A 122 4.53 3.67 9.92
CA ALA A 122 4.80 4.82 9.07
C ALA A 122 4.43 6.13 9.78
N VAL A 123 3.25 6.19 10.41
CA VAL A 123 2.79 7.35 11.18
C VAL A 123 3.72 7.62 12.36
N ALA A 124 4.14 6.59 13.10
CA ALA A 124 5.09 6.72 14.20
C ALA A 124 6.47 7.29 13.76
N ARG A 125 6.82 7.12 12.47
CA ARG A 125 8.02 7.67 11.84
C ARG A 125 7.81 9.07 11.23
N GLY A 126 6.64 9.67 11.43
CA GLY A 126 6.28 10.99 10.92
C GLY A 126 5.85 11.01 9.44
N LEU A 127 5.62 9.85 8.82
CA LEU A 127 5.10 9.78 7.46
C LEU A 127 3.60 10.05 7.45
N GLN A 128 3.15 10.78 6.44
CA GLN A 128 1.75 10.85 6.07
C GLN A 128 1.36 9.54 5.39
N VAL A 129 0.20 8.99 5.74
CA VAL A 129 -0.28 7.72 5.19
C VAL A 129 -1.59 7.95 4.45
N VAL A 130 -1.70 7.33 3.28
CA VAL A 130 -2.93 7.21 2.50
C VAL A 130 -3.23 5.72 2.29
N VAL A 131 -4.46 5.31 2.55
CA VAL A 131 -4.96 3.95 2.30
C VAL A 131 -6.23 4.04 1.47
N PRO A 132 -6.15 3.91 0.14
CA PRO A 132 -7.35 3.91 -0.70
C PRO A 132 -8.16 2.65 -0.42
N GLU A 133 -9.39 2.81 0.09
CA GLU A 133 -10.29 1.70 0.46
C GLU A 133 -10.49 0.66 -0.68
N PRO A 134 -10.66 1.04 -1.96
CA PRO A 134 -10.75 0.07 -3.06
C PRO A 134 -9.49 -0.77 -3.29
N CYS A 135 -8.34 -0.36 -2.76
CA CYS A 135 -7.04 -1.00 -2.95
C CYS A 135 -6.64 -1.90 -1.78
N VAL A 136 -7.52 -2.11 -0.79
CA VAL A 136 -7.24 -2.96 0.37
C VAL A 136 -8.40 -3.92 0.65
N CYS A 137 -8.08 -5.09 1.18
CA CYS A 137 -9.08 -6.11 1.49
C CYS A 137 -8.66 -6.93 2.72
N ALA A 138 -9.63 -7.48 3.44
CA ALA A 138 -9.41 -8.43 4.52
C ALA A 138 -10.51 -9.50 4.50
N ARG A 139 -10.24 -10.67 5.08
CA ARG A 139 -11.20 -11.78 5.16
C ARG A 139 -12.45 -11.42 5.93
N ASN A 140 -12.28 -10.66 7.01
CA ASN A 140 -13.37 -10.24 7.88
C ASN A 140 -13.69 -8.76 7.65
N ALA A 141 -14.97 -8.47 7.43
CA ALA A 141 -15.43 -7.12 7.13
C ALA A 141 -15.39 -6.18 8.34
N ASP A 142 -15.58 -6.68 9.57
CA ASP A 142 -15.41 -5.90 10.79
C ASP A 142 -13.96 -5.49 10.99
N ASP A 143 -13.02 -6.41 10.77
CA ASP A 143 -11.58 -6.11 10.87
C ASP A 143 -11.15 -5.09 9.80
N HIS A 144 -11.64 -5.24 8.56
CA HIS A 144 -11.44 -4.26 7.50
C HIS A 144 -11.93 -2.86 7.89
N ARG A 145 -13.18 -2.76 8.37
CA ARG A 145 -13.78 -1.50 8.82
C ARG A 145 -13.06 -0.91 10.03
N PHE A 146 -12.66 -1.76 10.98
CA PHE A 146 -11.91 -1.35 12.15
C PHE A 146 -10.61 -0.66 11.74
N ALA A 147 -9.84 -1.30 10.87
CA ALA A 147 -8.56 -0.80 10.41
C ALA A 147 -8.69 0.53 9.66
N LEU A 148 -9.63 0.64 8.72
CA LEU A 148 -9.88 1.88 8.00
C LEU A 148 -10.33 3.02 8.92
N ARG A 149 -11.19 2.73 9.92
CA ARG A 149 -11.61 3.72 10.92
C ARG A 149 -10.42 4.24 11.73
N GLN A 150 -9.49 3.36 12.11
CA GLN A 150 -8.29 3.79 12.83
C GLN A 150 -7.51 4.83 12.01
N ILE A 151 -7.18 4.48 10.76
CA ILE A 151 -6.36 5.31 9.87
C ILE A 151 -7.05 6.63 9.50
N ARG A 152 -8.34 6.58 9.13
CA ARG A 152 -9.06 7.73 8.57
C ARG A 152 -9.68 8.64 9.62
N ASP A 153 -10.18 8.06 10.71
CA ASP A 153 -11.06 8.78 11.62
C ASP A 153 -10.42 8.98 13.00
N VAL A 154 -9.63 8.01 13.49
CA VAL A 154 -9.05 8.08 14.85
C VAL A 154 -7.68 8.75 14.87
N TRP A 155 -6.72 8.26 14.09
CA TRP A 155 -5.32 8.73 14.12
C TRP A 155 -5.14 10.20 13.73
N PRO A 156 -5.93 10.79 12.81
CA PRO A 156 -5.85 12.23 12.54
C PRO A 156 -6.21 13.11 13.74
N GLN A 157 -6.91 12.58 14.74
CA GLN A 157 -7.28 13.30 15.96
C GLN A 157 -6.20 13.22 17.05
N TRP A 158 -5.14 12.42 16.87
CA TRP A 158 -4.06 12.35 17.84
C TRP A 158 -3.27 13.67 17.91
N PRO A 159 -2.81 14.08 19.11
CA PRO A 159 -1.95 15.25 19.24
C PRO A 159 -0.73 15.15 18.32
N ASN A 160 -0.50 16.18 17.50
CA ASN A 160 0.60 16.26 16.53
C ASN A 160 0.61 15.12 15.50
N SER A 161 -0.54 14.52 15.20
CA SER A 161 -0.64 13.48 14.17
C SER A 161 -0.12 13.99 12.82
N PRO A 162 0.76 13.24 12.13
CA PRO A 162 1.13 13.52 10.74
C PRO A 162 -0.07 13.54 9.78
N LEU A 163 -1.20 12.94 10.19
CA LEU A 163 -2.44 12.88 9.42
C LEU A 163 -3.38 14.06 9.71
N ALA A 164 -3.10 14.87 10.74
CA ALA A 164 -3.92 16.04 11.06
C ALA A 164 -3.84 17.09 9.93
N GLY A 165 -4.99 17.57 9.44
CA GLY A 165 -5.05 18.62 8.41
C GLY A 165 -5.01 18.14 6.95
N ASN A 166 -5.05 16.84 6.70
CA ASN A 166 -5.20 16.28 5.35
C ASN A 166 -6.66 16.46 4.87
N GLY A 167 -7.02 17.66 4.40
CA GLY A 167 -7.91 17.72 3.25
C GLY A 167 -7.27 16.83 2.19
N GLY A 168 -7.95 15.74 1.82
CA GLY A 168 -7.38 14.69 0.97
C GLY A 168 -6.65 15.28 -0.24
N ASP A 169 -5.63 14.59 -0.73
CA ASP A 169 -4.86 15.08 -1.87
C ASP A 169 -5.82 15.44 -3.01
N PRO A 170 -5.79 16.67 -3.56
CA PRO A 170 -6.63 17.04 -4.69
C PRO A 170 -6.43 16.07 -5.88
N ASP A 171 -5.25 15.48 -6.02
CA ASP A 171 -4.95 14.42 -7.01
C ASP A 171 -5.61 13.06 -6.70
N GLU A 172 -6.02 12.81 -5.45
CA GLU A 172 -6.67 11.55 -5.01
C GLU A 172 -8.20 11.66 -4.99
N THR A 173 -8.74 12.84 -4.71
CA THR A 173 -10.19 13.10 -4.73
C THR A 173 -10.80 12.97 -6.14
N GLY A 174 -10.01 13.20 -7.20
CA GLY A 174 -10.38 12.90 -8.58
C GLY A 174 -10.31 11.41 -8.95
N ARG A 175 -9.40 10.63 -8.34
CA ARG A 175 -9.18 9.20 -8.67
C ARG A 175 -10.21 8.24 -8.11
N LEU A 176 -10.80 8.57 -6.95
CA LEU A 176 -11.89 7.77 -6.36
C LEU A 176 -13.25 8.06 -7.01
N ARG A 177 -13.35 9.08 -7.88
CA ARG A 177 -14.56 9.42 -8.65
C ARG A 177 -14.54 8.76 -10.04
N ARG A 178 -14.91 7.47 -10.07
CA ARG A 178 -15.25 6.62 -11.23
C ARG A 178 -14.18 6.44 -12.31
N PRO A 179 -13.85 5.19 -12.70
CA PRO A 179 -13.28 4.95 -14.02
C PRO A 179 -14.40 5.07 -15.07
N ASP A 180 -14.05 5.57 -16.25
CA ASP A 180 -14.88 5.71 -17.45
C ASP A 180 -16.05 4.70 -17.52
N GLY A 181 -17.26 5.20 -17.31
CA GLY A 181 -18.45 4.56 -17.87
C GLY A 181 -18.43 4.79 -19.37
N PRO A 182 -18.94 3.87 -20.20
CA PRO A 182 -18.93 4.07 -21.64
C PRO A 182 -19.62 5.40 -21.95
N ASP A 183 -18.92 6.21 -22.73
CA ASP A 183 -19.42 7.47 -23.26
C ASP A 183 -20.86 7.34 -23.73
N GLY A 184 -21.64 8.38 -23.47
CA GLY A 184 -22.96 8.55 -24.02
C GLY A 184 -22.94 8.31 -25.53
N ALA A 185 -23.45 7.15 -25.92
CA ALA A 185 -23.90 6.84 -27.26
C ALA A 185 -25.31 6.27 -27.11
N GLY A 186 -26.30 7.07 -27.50
CA GLY A 186 -27.72 6.76 -27.44
C GLY A 186 -28.55 7.96 -27.03
#